data_AF-A0A527W5I2-F1
#
_entry.id   AF-A0A527W5I2-F1
#
_cell.length_a   1.000
_cell.length_b   1.000
_cell.length_c   1.000
_cell.angle_alpha   90.00
_cell.angle_beta   90.00
_cell.angle_gamma   90.00
#
_symmetry.space_group_name_H-M   'P 1'
#
loop_
_entity.id
_entity.type
_entity.pdbx_description
1 polymer ?
#
loop_
_entity_poly.entity_id
_entity_poly.type
_entity_poly.pdbx_seq_one_letter_code
_entity_poly.pdbx_strand_id
1 'polypeptide(L)'
;MTNPDIVIIGSGIGGATIASGLAGCGASILILERGEPLPATPHARSTRSIFLDEHYRPKEMWREAGGAPFNPGNYYYVGGNSKFFGAVLIRYRKEDFSELEHFGGVSPAWPFSYDEFEPWYSKAELLFRVRGTLGEDPTEPFHSVPYAFKPVPDEPPIARARAELKGLG
;
A
#
# COMPACT_ATOMS: atom_id res chain seq x y z
N MET A 1 -12.51 -25.29 17.82
CA MET A 1 -11.34 -25.10 16.93
C MET A 1 -10.12 -25.48 17.72
N THR A 2 -9.41 -26.51 17.28
CA THR A 2 -8.10 -26.90 17.84
C THR A 2 -7.07 -25.81 17.53
N ASN A 3 -6.03 -25.72 18.34
CA ASN A 3 -5.00 -24.67 18.34
C ASN A 3 -4.51 -24.34 16.91
N PRO A 4 -4.48 -23.06 16.47
CA PRO A 4 -3.96 -22.72 15.14
C PRO A 4 -2.44 -22.93 15.05
N ASP A 5 -1.96 -23.30 13.87
CA ASP A 5 -0.52 -23.40 13.58
C ASP A 5 0.09 -22.00 13.42
N ILE A 6 -0.68 -21.08 12.85
CA ILE A 6 -0.26 -19.71 12.53
C ILE A 6 -1.34 -18.73 13.00
N VAL A 7 -0.92 -17.69 13.72
CA VAL A 7 -1.78 -16.56 14.10
C VAL A 7 -1.29 -15.30 13.41
N ILE A 8 -2.16 -14.66 12.64
CA ILE A 8 -1.92 -13.38 11.97
C ILE A 8 -2.70 -12.30 12.72
N ILE A 9 -2.01 -11.27 13.22
CA ILE A 9 -2.63 -10.15 13.93
C ILE A 9 -2.82 -8.99 12.94
N GLY A 10 -4.07 -8.70 12.60
CA GLY A 10 -4.49 -7.69 11.65
C GLY A 10 -4.78 -8.28 10.26
N SER A 11 -5.95 -7.96 9.72
CA SER A 11 -6.40 -8.39 8.39
C SER A 11 -6.12 -7.34 7.30
N GLY A 12 -5.26 -6.36 7.60
CA GLY A 12 -4.81 -5.34 6.67
C GLY A 12 -4.00 -5.89 5.50
N ILE A 13 -3.54 -5.01 4.61
CA ILE A 13 -2.81 -5.41 3.40
C ILE A 13 -1.64 -6.37 3.69
N GLY A 14 -0.86 -6.16 4.75
CA GLY A 14 0.23 -7.05 5.15
C GLY A 14 -0.26 -8.44 5.59
N GLY A 15 -1.18 -8.50 6.56
CA GLY A 15 -1.70 -9.77 7.08
C GLY A 15 -2.46 -10.58 6.03
N ALA A 16 -3.27 -9.93 5.20
CA ALA A 16 -3.98 -10.57 4.11
C ALA A 16 -3.02 -11.08 3.01
N THR A 17 -1.92 -10.37 2.74
CA THR A 17 -0.90 -10.83 1.76
C THR A 17 -0.18 -12.07 2.27
N ILE A 18 0.20 -12.08 3.55
CA ILE A 18 0.81 -13.26 4.18
C ILE A 18 -0.17 -14.43 4.14
N ALA A 19 -1.43 -14.21 4.53
CA ALA A 19 -2.47 -15.25 4.48
C ALA A 19 -2.67 -15.79 3.05
N SER A 20 -2.64 -14.92 2.04
CA SER A 20 -2.71 -15.30 0.63
C SER A 20 -1.51 -16.17 0.21
N GLY A 21 -0.29 -15.79 0.61
CA GLY A 21 0.92 -16.56 0.31
C GLY A 21 0.98 -17.92 1.02
N LEU A 22 0.34 -18.04 2.19
CA LEU A 22 0.20 -19.28 2.94
C LEU A 22 -1.02 -20.10 2.49
N ALA A 23 -1.87 -19.57 1.61
CA ALA A 23 -3.04 -20.30 1.14
C ALA A 23 -2.62 -21.60 0.46
N GLY A 24 -3.21 -22.72 0.89
CA GLY A 24 -2.89 -24.04 0.37
C GLY A 24 -1.69 -24.75 1.03
N CYS A 25 -1.03 -24.16 2.03
CA CYS A 25 0.06 -24.84 2.75
C CYS A 25 -0.42 -25.98 3.68
N GLY A 26 -1.73 -26.10 3.90
CA GLY A 26 -2.35 -27.09 4.79
C GLY A 26 -2.36 -26.71 6.28
N ALA A 27 -1.70 -25.61 6.67
CA ALA A 27 -1.73 -25.11 8.04
C ALA A 27 -3.11 -24.51 8.40
N SER A 28 -3.50 -24.66 9.67
CA SER A 28 -4.64 -23.96 10.26
C SER A 28 -4.25 -22.54 10.65
N ILE A 29 -4.79 -21.55 9.93
CA ILE A 29 -4.45 -20.12 10.09
C ILE A 29 -5.59 -19.38 10.77
N LEU A 30 -5.30 -18.71 11.90
CA LEU A 30 -6.21 -17.80 12.58
C LEU A 30 -5.82 -16.34 12.28
N ILE A 31 -6.75 -15.54 11.76
CA ILE A 31 -6.54 -14.10 11.57
C ILE A 31 -7.38 -13.36 12.61
N LEU A 32 -6.72 -12.55 13.45
CA LEU A 32 -7.36 -11.71 14.45
C LEU A 32 -7.43 -10.28 13.91
N GLU A 33 -8.63 -9.76 13.73
CA GLU A 33 -8.87 -8.36 13.35
C GLU A 33 -9.52 -7.63 14.53
N ARG A 34 -9.08 -6.41 14.79
CA ARG A 34 -9.65 -5.55 15.84
C ARG A 34 -11.00 -4.98 15.42
N GLY A 35 -11.11 -4.66 14.13
CA GLY A 35 -12.29 -4.08 13.52
C GLY A 35 -13.34 -5.09 13.07
N GLU A 36 -14.41 -4.53 12.51
CA GLU A 36 -15.52 -5.30 11.94
C GLU A 36 -15.42 -5.32 10.40
N PRO A 37 -16.16 -6.20 9.71
CA PRO A 37 -16.37 -6.07 8.27
C PRO A 37 -16.96 -4.68 7.94
N LEU A 38 -16.38 -3.99 6.96
CA LEU A 38 -16.89 -2.68 6.53
C LEU A 38 -18.27 -2.84 5.87
N PRO A 39 -19.33 -2.19 6.39
CA PRO A 39 -20.67 -2.29 5.81
C PRO A 39 -20.75 -1.56 4.46
N ALA A 40 -21.51 -2.13 3.53
CA ALA A 40 -21.72 -1.56 2.20
C ALA A 40 -22.75 -0.41 2.23
N THR A 41 -22.35 0.77 2.69
CA THR A 41 -23.21 1.95 2.83
C THR A 41 -22.85 3.05 1.81
N PRO A 42 -23.74 4.04 1.55
CA PRO A 42 -23.37 5.23 0.78
C PRO A 42 -22.20 6.00 1.38
N HIS A 43 -22.11 6.08 2.72
CA HIS A 43 -20.99 6.73 3.40
C HIS A 43 -19.66 6.05 3.07
N ALA A 44 -19.63 4.72 2.95
CA ALA A 44 -18.42 3.96 2.63
C ALA A 44 -17.92 4.18 1.18
N ARG A 45 -18.70 4.91 0.37
CA ARG A 45 -18.38 5.26 -1.02
C ARG A 45 -18.24 6.77 -1.22
N SER A 46 -18.35 7.56 -0.15
CA SER A 46 -18.30 9.02 -0.20
C SER A 46 -16.93 9.51 0.29
N THR A 47 -16.12 10.04 -0.62
CA THR A 47 -14.81 10.66 -0.31
C THR A 47 -14.95 11.71 0.80
N ARG A 48 -16.02 12.52 0.75
CA ARG A 48 -16.32 13.49 1.80
C ARG A 48 -16.54 12.80 3.15
N SER A 49 -17.41 11.79 3.22
CA SER A 49 -17.71 11.12 4.49
C SER A 49 -16.50 10.39 5.05
N ILE A 50 -15.66 9.81 4.20
CA ILE A 50 -14.47 9.07 4.60
C ILE A 50 -13.39 10.02 5.13
N PHE A 51 -13.03 11.06 4.37
CA PHE A 51 -11.83 11.85 4.63
C PHE A 51 -12.09 13.23 5.25
N LEU A 52 -13.26 13.83 5.03
CA LEU A 52 -13.58 15.17 5.55
C LEU A 52 -14.44 15.11 6.81
N ASP A 53 -15.48 14.28 6.79
CA ASP A 53 -16.35 14.09 7.95
C ASP A 53 -15.80 13.02 8.92
N GLU A 54 -14.68 12.37 8.54
CA GLU A 54 -13.96 11.36 9.33
C GLU A 54 -14.86 10.22 9.87
N HIS A 55 -15.92 9.88 9.14
CA HIS A 55 -16.97 8.97 9.61
C HIS A 55 -16.45 7.59 10.04
N TYR A 56 -15.43 7.09 9.33
CA TYR A 56 -14.83 5.78 9.57
C TYR A 56 -13.58 5.84 10.45
N ARG A 57 -13.13 7.05 10.81
CA ARG A 57 -11.90 7.22 11.57
C ARG A 57 -12.16 6.83 13.03
N PRO A 58 -11.25 6.05 13.65
CA PRO A 58 -11.40 5.67 15.04
C PRO A 58 -11.32 6.91 15.91
N LYS A 59 -12.14 6.96 16.95
CA LYS A 59 -12.15 8.05 17.94
C LYS A 59 -11.04 7.90 18.99
N GLU A 60 -10.28 6.80 18.94
CA GLU A 60 -9.18 6.60 19.87
C GLU A 60 -8.01 7.54 19.57
N MET A 61 -7.27 7.86 20.63
CA MET A 61 -6.08 8.67 20.56
C MET A 61 -4.92 7.86 21.12
N TRP A 62 -3.83 7.82 20.36
CA TRP A 62 -2.55 7.28 20.78
C TRP A 62 -1.73 8.38 21.42
N ARG A 63 -0.63 8.01 22.09
CA ARG A 63 0.24 8.98 22.76
C ARG A 63 1.65 8.86 22.23
N GLU A 64 2.23 10.01 21.94
CA GLU A 64 3.68 10.11 21.70
C GLU A 64 4.46 9.81 22.99
N ALA A 65 5.78 9.67 22.89
CA ALA A 65 6.63 9.45 24.06
C ALA A 65 6.48 10.56 25.13
N GLY A 66 6.21 11.80 24.72
CA GLY A 66 5.92 12.93 25.60
C GLY A 66 4.48 12.97 26.15
N GLY A 67 3.65 11.98 25.83
CA GLY A 67 2.27 11.87 26.29
C GLY A 67 1.23 12.66 25.47
N ALA A 68 1.67 13.47 24.50
CA ALA A 68 0.79 14.24 23.62
C ALA A 68 -0.14 13.29 22.83
N PRO A 69 -1.46 13.54 22.81
CA PRO A 69 -2.40 12.68 22.10
C PRO A 69 -2.38 12.95 20.59
N PHE A 70 -2.44 11.89 19.78
CA PHE A 70 -2.64 11.98 18.34
C PHE A 70 -3.59 10.89 17.85
N ASN A 71 -4.34 11.15 16.77
CA ASN A 71 -5.13 10.11 16.11
C ASN A 71 -4.19 9.30 15.20
N PRO A 72 -4.13 7.96 15.32
CA PRO A 72 -3.17 7.16 14.56
C PRO A 72 -3.48 7.04 13.07
N GLY A 73 -4.60 7.58 12.60
CA GLY A 73 -4.97 7.56 11.17
C GLY A 73 -5.28 6.18 10.61
N ASN A 74 -5.47 5.18 11.47
CA ASN A 74 -5.81 3.82 11.08
C ASN A 74 -7.32 3.65 10.87
N TYR A 75 -7.72 2.68 10.06
CA TYR A 75 -9.10 2.23 9.94
C TYR A 75 -9.22 0.80 10.47
N TYR A 76 -9.98 0.60 11.55
CA TYR A 76 -10.24 -0.73 12.11
C TYR A 76 -11.43 -1.38 11.43
N TYR A 77 -11.17 -1.94 10.26
CA TYR A 77 -12.10 -2.81 9.54
C TYR A 77 -11.36 -3.99 8.97
N VAL A 78 -12.07 -5.07 8.63
CA VAL A 78 -11.48 -6.17 7.86
C VAL A 78 -10.89 -5.61 6.56
N GLY A 79 -9.58 -5.75 6.35
CA GLY A 79 -8.81 -5.12 5.26
C GLY A 79 -8.01 -3.87 5.66
N GLY A 80 -8.25 -3.30 6.84
CA GLY A 80 -7.50 -2.16 7.39
C GLY A 80 -7.50 -0.92 6.49
N ASN A 81 -6.38 -0.20 6.46
CA ASN A 81 -6.24 1.03 5.68
C ASN A 81 -6.42 0.84 4.17
N SER A 82 -6.26 -0.37 3.62
CA SER A 82 -6.47 -0.60 2.19
C SER A 82 -7.94 -0.51 1.77
N LYS A 83 -8.90 -0.41 2.72
CA LYS A 83 -10.29 -0.10 2.41
C LYS A 83 -10.50 1.31 1.87
N PHE A 84 -9.65 2.25 2.25
CA PHE A 84 -9.81 3.67 1.93
C PHE A 84 -8.54 4.33 1.39
N PHE A 85 -7.49 3.57 1.09
CA PHE A 85 -6.29 4.13 0.46
C PHE A 85 -6.54 4.61 -0.97
N GLY A 86 -5.62 5.42 -1.50
CA GLY A 86 -5.67 5.89 -2.89
C GLY A 86 -5.29 4.85 -3.95
N ALA A 87 -4.99 3.62 -3.55
CA ALA A 87 -4.56 2.52 -4.43
C ALA A 87 -3.32 2.83 -5.30
N VAL A 88 -2.47 3.74 -4.86
CA VAL A 88 -1.15 4.01 -5.45
C VAL A 88 -0.15 3.02 -4.85
N LEU A 89 0.36 2.12 -5.67
CA LEU A 89 1.31 1.07 -5.29
C LEU A 89 2.57 1.25 -6.15
N ILE A 90 3.53 2.02 -5.64
CA ILE A 90 4.81 2.31 -6.30
C ILE A 90 5.93 1.47 -5.71
N ARG A 91 6.92 1.10 -6.54
CA ARG A 91 8.18 0.57 -6.04
C ARG A 91 9.01 1.69 -5.41
N TYR A 92 9.83 1.33 -4.43
CA TYR A 92 10.95 2.19 -4.03
C TYR A 92 11.97 2.25 -5.17
N ARG A 93 12.74 3.34 -5.25
CA ARG A 93 13.86 3.49 -6.19
C ARG A 93 15.00 2.59 -5.77
N LYS A 94 15.92 2.30 -6.68
CA LYS A 94 17.09 1.46 -6.37
C LYS A 94 17.95 2.09 -5.29
N GLU A 95 18.10 3.40 -5.37
CA GLU A 95 18.90 4.24 -4.48
C GLU A 95 18.30 4.30 -3.06
N ASP A 96 16.98 4.12 -2.91
CA ASP A 96 16.30 4.10 -1.60
C ASP A 96 16.74 2.92 -0.71
N PHE A 97 17.35 1.88 -1.30
CA PHE A 97 17.94 0.75 -0.58
C PHE A 97 19.39 1.01 -0.16
N SER A 98 20.02 2.07 -0.67
CA SER A 98 21.38 2.48 -0.33
C SER A 98 21.39 3.60 0.71
N GLU A 99 22.57 3.94 1.22
CA GLU A 99 22.71 5.11 2.08
C GLU A 99 22.46 6.38 1.27
N LEU A 100 21.57 7.24 1.75
CA LEU A 100 21.21 8.49 1.11
C LEU A 100 21.47 9.67 2.04
N GLU A 101 22.19 10.67 1.53
CA GLU A 101 22.35 11.95 2.21
C GLU A 101 21.20 12.90 1.84
N HIS A 102 20.41 13.27 2.83
CA HIS A 102 19.39 14.30 2.70
C HIS A 102 19.80 15.55 3.49
N PHE A 103 19.17 16.69 3.20
CA PHE A 103 19.40 17.94 3.94
C PHE A 103 19.27 17.77 5.48
N GLY A 104 18.38 16.89 5.93
CA GLY A 104 18.12 16.62 7.34
C GLY A 104 19.00 15.53 7.98
N GLY A 105 19.92 14.93 7.23
CA GLY A 105 20.80 13.86 7.69
C GLY A 105 20.80 12.64 6.76
N VAL A 106 21.45 11.59 7.23
CA VAL A 106 21.67 10.35 6.46
C VAL A 106 20.53 9.37 6.70
N SER A 107 19.93 8.85 5.63
CA SER A 107 19.10 7.65 5.64
C SER A 107 20.03 6.44 5.47
N PRO A 108 20.18 5.57 6.49
CA PRO A 108 21.07 4.41 6.39
C PRO A 108 20.64 3.44 5.28
N ALA A 109 21.62 2.73 4.72
CA ALA A 109 21.36 1.66 3.77
C ALA A 109 20.50 0.54 4.40
N TRP A 110 19.65 -0.06 3.57
CA TRP A 110 18.92 -1.25 3.94
C TRP A 110 19.88 -2.45 3.97
N PRO A 111 19.60 -3.49 4.77
CA PRO A 111 20.39 -4.71 4.77
C PRO A 111 20.23 -5.57 3.50
N PHE A 112 19.32 -5.18 2.60
CA PHE A 112 18.98 -5.88 1.36
C PHE A 112 18.95 -4.88 0.20
N SER A 113 19.24 -5.34 -1.02
CA SER A 113 19.22 -4.49 -2.21
C SER A 113 17.86 -4.48 -2.90
N TYR A 114 17.65 -3.51 -3.79
CA TYR A 114 16.50 -3.52 -4.70
C TYR A 114 16.42 -4.83 -5.51
N ASP A 115 17.56 -5.34 -5.99
CA ASP A 115 17.59 -6.54 -6.84
C ASP A 115 17.08 -7.79 -6.09
N GLU A 116 17.24 -7.82 -4.76
CA GLU A 116 16.64 -8.86 -3.91
C GLU A 116 15.12 -8.71 -3.76
N PHE A 117 14.63 -7.47 -3.72
CA PHE A 117 13.20 -7.16 -3.61
C PHE A 117 12.46 -7.20 -4.95
N GLU A 118 13.13 -7.01 -6.08
CA GLU A 118 12.55 -6.91 -7.41
C GLU A 118 11.58 -8.07 -7.73
N PRO A 119 11.92 -9.36 -7.48
CA PRO A 119 11.01 -10.46 -7.77
C PRO A 119 9.77 -10.43 -6.87
N TRP A 120 9.87 -9.86 -5.66
CA TRP A 120 8.76 -9.73 -4.73
C TRP A 120 7.85 -8.57 -5.09
N TYR A 121 8.40 -7.44 -5.56
CA TYR A 121 7.60 -6.37 -6.16
C TYR A 121 6.79 -6.89 -7.35
N SER A 122 7.44 -7.61 -8.27
CA SER A 122 6.79 -8.21 -9.43
C SER A 122 5.64 -9.17 -9.04
N LYS A 123 5.82 -9.99 -8.00
CA LYS A 123 4.75 -10.85 -7.46
C LYS A 123 3.61 -10.03 -6.82
N ALA A 124 3.94 -9.00 -6.06
CA ALA A 124 2.97 -8.14 -5.41
C ALA A 124 2.13 -7.37 -6.45
N GLU A 125 2.76 -6.83 -7.49
CA GLU A 125 2.07 -6.16 -8.59
C GLU A 125 1.08 -7.06 -9.30
N LEU A 126 1.45 -8.33 -9.54
CA LEU A 126 0.54 -9.32 -10.09
C LEU A 126 -0.63 -9.61 -9.13
N LEU A 127 -0.32 -9.86 -7.85
CA LEU A 127 -1.32 -10.18 -6.81
C LEU A 127 -2.33 -9.04 -6.64
N PHE A 128 -1.85 -7.80 -6.55
CA PHE A 128 -2.69 -6.61 -6.38
C PHE A 128 -3.21 -6.04 -7.70
N ARG A 129 -2.84 -6.65 -8.82
CA ARG A 129 -3.24 -6.25 -10.18
C ARG A 129 -2.89 -4.79 -10.49
N VAL A 130 -1.68 -4.39 -10.11
CA VAL A 130 -1.12 -3.07 -10.38
C VAL A 130 -1.13 -2.81 -11.89
N ARG A 131 -1.48 -1.57 -12.25
CA ARG A 131 -1.62 -1.10 -13.63
C ARG A 131 -0.54 -0.07 -13.91
N GLY A 132 0.30 -0.33 -14.90
CA GLY A 132 1.43 0.53 -15.19
C GLY A 132 2.02 0.28 -16.57
N THR A 133 2.98 1.11 -16.96
CA THR A 133 3.78 0.94 -18.16
C THR A 133 5.22 1.34 -17.86
N LEU A 134 6.16 0.58 -18.41
CA LEU A 134 7.58 0.90 -18.29
C LEU A 134 7.99 1.96 -19.32
N GLY A 135 9.06 2.67 -19.04
CA GLY A 135 9.71 3.61 -19.96
C GLY A 135 9.10 5.02 -20.00
N GLU A 136 8.05 5.31 -19.23
CA GLU A 136 7.56 6.70 -19.07
C GLU A 136 8.32 7.47 -17.97
N ASP A 137 8.68 6.80 -16.89
CA ASP A 137 9.49 7.38 -15.81
C ASP A 137 10.97 6.97 -15.99
N PRO A 138 11.89 7.92 -16.26
CA PRO A 138 13.31 7.63 -16.43
C PRO A 138 13.98 7.16 -15.13
N THR A 139 13.30 7.31 -13.99
CA THR A 139 13.76 6.87 -12.66
C THR A 139 13.09 5.56 -12.23
N GLU A 140 12.24 4.94 -13.06
CA GLU A 140 11.65 3.62 -12.80
C GLU A 140 12.78 2.59 -12.59
N PRO A 141 12.83 1.88 -11.45
CA PRO A 141 13.87 0.89 -11.22
C PRO A 141 13.69 -0.33 -12.13
N PHE A 142 14.69 -1.20 -12.20
CA PHE A 142 14.67 -2.37 -13.08
C PHE A 142 13.46 -3.30 -12.80
N HIS A 143 12.86 -3.83 -13.86
CA HIS A 143 11.77 -4.82 -13.79
C HIS A 143 12.17 -6.07 -14.56
N SER A 144 12.17 -7.24 -13.90
CA SER A 144 12.42 -8.52 -14.57
C SER A 144 11.22 -8.98 -15.41
N VAL A 145 10.02 -8.56 -15.03
CA VAL A 145 8.77 -8.76 -15.78
C VAL A 145 8.01 -7.44 -15.89
N PRO A 146 7.40 -7.12 -17.04
CA PRO A 146 6.59 -5.92 -17.17
C PRO A 146 5.28 -6.03 -16.40
N TYR A 147 4.64 -4.88 -16.13
CA TYR A 147 3.29 -4.84 -15.55
C TYR A 147 2.31 -5.73 -16.33
N ALA A 148 1.60 -6.61 -15.62
CA ALA A 148 0.63 -7.52 -16.23
C ALA A 148 -0.62 -6.81 -16.76
N PHE A 149 -0.91 -5.61 -16.27
CA PHE A 149 -2.09 -4.84 -16.63
C PHE A 149 -1.71 -3.44 -17.13
N LYS A 150 -2.35 -3.00 -18.23
CA LYS A 150 -2.13 -1.67 -18.82
C LYS A 150 -2.55 -0.53 -17.87
N PRO A 151 -1.93 0.65 -17.99
CA PRO A 151 -2.29 1.84 -17.21
C PRO A 151 -3.77 2.17 -17.30
N VAL A 152 -4.29 2.81 -16.25
CA VAL A 152 -5.60 3.46 -16.33
C VAL A 152 -5.49 4.66 -17.27
N PRO A 153 -6.39 4.83 -18.24
CA PRO A 153 -6.37 6.01 -19.11
C PRO A 153 -6.51 7.30 -18.31
N ASP A 154 -5.76 8.32 -18.71
CA ASP A 154 -5.88 9.65 -18.14
C ASP A 154 -7.32 10.20 -18.29
N GLU A 155 -7.79 10.89 -17.26
CA GLU A 155 -8.96 11.74 -17.40
C GLU A 155 -8.66 12.92 -18.34
N PRO A 156 -9.65 13.51 -19.04
CA PRO A 156 -9.41 14.56 -20.02
C PRO A 156 -8.53 15.74 -19.55
N PRO A 157 -8.65 16.24 -18.30
CA PRO A 157 -7.75 17.28 -17.80
C PRO A 157 -6.29 16.82 -17.68
N ILE A 158 -6.06 15.58 -17.23
CA ILE A 158 -4.71 15.01 -17.09
C ILE A 158 -4.09 14.74 -18.46
N ALA A 159 -4.88 14.21 -19.40
CA ALA A 159 -4.42 13.98 -20.77
C ALA A 159 -3.98 15.29 -21.45
N ARG A 160 -4.72 16.38 -21.22
CA ARG A 160 -4.35 17.72 -21.70
C ARG A 160 -3.03 18.19 -21.10
N ALA A 161 -2.91 18.12 -19.77
CA ALA A 161 -1.69 18.52 -19.07
C ALA A 161 -0.47 17.71 -19.56
N ARG A 162 -0.62 16.39 -19.74
CA ARG A 162 0.43 15.51 -20.29
C ARG A 162 0.86 15.95 -21.69
N ALA A 163 -0.09 16.28 -22.57
CA ALA A 163 0.20 16.73 -23.93
C ALA A 163 0.91 18.09 -23.95
N GLU A 164 0.46 19.03 -23.11
CA GLU A 164 1.10 20.34 -22.95
C GLU A 164 2.54 20.21 -22.47
N LEU A 165 2.78 19.41 -21.42
CA LEU A 165 4.12 19.17 -20.88
C LEU A 165 5.05 18.50 -21.90
N LYS A 166 4.59 17.48 -22.64
CA LYS A 166 5.37 16.85 -23.71
C LYS A 166 5.74 17.82 -24.84
N GLY A 167 4.93 18.86 -25.05
CA GLY A 167 5.20 19.91 -26.03
C GLY A 167 6.32 20.87 -25.63
N LEU A 168 6.73 20.88 -24.35
CA LEU A 168 7.78 21.77 -23.84
C LEU A 168 9.21 21.21 -24.01
N GLY A 169 9.36 19.92 -24.37
CA GLY A 169 10.64 19.20 -24.42
C GLY A 169 10.95 18.46 -23.14
#